data_AF-A0A9D9P8C1-F1
#
_entry.id   AF-A0A9D9P8C1-F1
#
_cell.length_a   1.000
_cell.length_b   1.000
_cell.length_c   1.000
_cell.angle_alpha   90.00
_cell.angle_beta   90.00
_cell.angle_gamma   90.00
#
_symmetry.space_group_name_H-M   'P 1'
#
loop_
_entity.id
_entity.type
_entity.pdbx_description
1 polymer ?
#
loop_
_entity_poly.entity_id
_entity_poly.type
_entity_poly.pdbx_seq_one_letter_code
_entity_poly.pdbx_strand_id
1 'polypeptide(L)'
;MKPETWFSQTNPYELFAEPQIQSNLLQKLKNTGNILFVGERSSLNVLERYLTTSVYPNSYIWESQLEDFLESCNLSFGYEAVAIASVKDEHALFDRVSDLLISKEIQIPVLKLFSDIFVNSMTGRELLTRSDCEFTPPKLAYAIVSTPRCGTTLLCSLLESTGVAGYPKEHLQRPSQLLTLQCRLDWVRYIQMLMTHNTTPNGVFGTKIISHFLQEHQKSEYKTGSL
;
A
#
# COMPACT_ATOMS: atom_id res chain seq x y z
N MET A 1 -20.17 32.64 11.10
CA MET A 1 -19.27 32.09 10.06
C MET A 1 -19.40 30.58 10.15
N LYS A 2 -20.02 29.94 9.14
CA LYS A 2 -20.31 28.50 9.18
C LYS A 2 -19.00 27.71 9.06
N PRO A 3 -18.79 26.62 9.83
CA PRO A 3 -17.64 25.75 9.62
C PRO A 3 -17.84 25.02 8.29
N GLU A 4 -16.97 25.28 7.33
CA GLU A 4 -16.94 24.55 6.08
C GLU A 4 -16.67 23.06 6.37
N THR A 5 -17.57 22.22 5.90
CA THR A 5 -17.53 20.77 6.01
C THR A 5 -16.60 20.19 4.95
N TRP A 6 -15.30 20.15 5.24
CA TRP A 6 -14.27 19.59 4.33
C TRP A 6 -14.17 18.04 4.36
N PHE A 7 -15.02 17.36 5.14
CA PHE A 7 -15.05 15.88 5.23
C PHE A 7 -16.43 15.31 4.90
N SER A 8 -17.02 15.75 3.79
CA SER A 8 -18.04 14.97 3.09
C SER A 8 -17.34 14.16 2.00
N GLN A 9 -17.25 12.84 2.21
CA GLN A 9 -17.10 11.86 1.13
C GLN A 9 -15.87 12.05 0.22
N THR A 10 -14.65 11.90 0.74
CA THR A 10 -13.57 11.51 -0.17
C THR A 10 -13.89 10.11 -0.69
N ASN A 11 -14.11 10.02 -1.98
CA ASN A 11 -14.43 8.76 -2.63
C ASN A 11 -13.22 7.81 -2.43
N PRO A 12 -13.39 6.55 -1.99
CA PRO A 12 -12.29 5.58 -1.94
C PRO A 12 -11.46 5.50 -3.24
N TYR A 13 -12.05 5.91 -4.36
CA TYR A 13 -11.38 5.97 -5.67
C TYR A 13 -10.54 7.24 -5.91
N GLU A 14 -10.71 8.32 -5.13
CA GLU A 14 -9.81 9.49 -5.12
C GLU A 14 -8.46 9.19 -4.45
N LEU A 15 -8.35 8.08 -3.73
CA LEU A 15 -7.12 7.62 -3.09
C LEU A 15 -5.99 7.39 -4.10
N PHE A 16 -6.32 6.88 -5.29
CA PHE A 16 -5.37 6.75 -6.41
C PHE A 16 -5.14 8.08 -7.16
N ALA A 17 -5.94 9.12 -6.87
CA ALA A 17 -5.77 10.46 -7.42
C ALA A 17 -4.67 11.26 -6.68
N GLU A 18 -4.17 10.76 -5.54
CA GLU A 18 -3.17 11.43 -4.70
C GLU A 18 -1.76 11.41 -5.33
N PRO A 19 -1.09 12.58 -5.50
CA PRO A 19 0.17 12.71 -6.24
C PRO A 19 1.33 11.84 -5.73
N GLN A 20 1.36 11.53 -4.43
CA GLN A 20 2.43 10.73 -3.83
C GLN A 20 2.27 9.22 -4.09
N ILE A 21 1.04 8.70 -4.06
CA ILE A 21 0.75 7.31 -4.48
C ILE A 21 0.99 7.20 -5.99
N GLN A 22 0.58 8.22 -6.74
CA GLN A 22 0.75 8.28 -8.19
C GLN A 22 2.20 8.31 -8.65
N SER A 23 3.08 9.04 -7.96
CA SER A 23 4.41 9.33 -8.51
C SER A 23 5.41 8.18 -8.33
N ASN A 24 5.31 7.34 -7.30
CA ASN A 24 6.33 6.32 -7.02
C ASN A 24 5.83 4.88 -7.17
N LEU A 25 4.68 4.51 -6.60
CA LEU A 25 4.14 3.15 -6.75
C LEU A 25 3.68 2.86 -8.17
N LEU A 26 2.86 3.74 -8.76
CA LEU A 26 2.31 3.49 -10.10
C LEU A 26 3.40 3.53 -11.18
N GLN A 27 4.39 4.40 -11.05
CA GLN A 27 5.55 4.38 -11.96
C GLN A 27 6.34 3.08 -11.87
N LYS A 28 6.58 2.59 -10.66
CA LYS A 28 7.20 1.30 -10.43
C LYS A 28 6.38 0.18 -11.08
N LEU A 29 5.07 0.13 -10.84
CA LEU A 29 4.16 -0.86 -11.42
C LEU A 29 4.11 -0.82 -12.96
N LYS A 30 4.19 0.35 -13.59
CA LYS A 30 4.27 0.45 -15.06
C LYS A 30 5.44 -0.30 -15.68
N ASN A 31 6.53 -0.39 -14.92
CA ASN A 31 7.78 -1.02 -15.33
C ASN A 31 7.94 -2.43 -14.74
N THR A 32 6.92 -2.96 -14.05
CA THR A 32 7.02 -4.23 -13.33
C THR A 32 6.09 -5.25 -13.95
N GLY A 33 6.68 -6.15 -14.75
CA GLY A 33 6.12 -7.44 -15.17
C GLY A 33 4.72 -7.46 -15.77
N ASN A 34 4.33 -8.64 -16.27
CA ASN A 34 2.94 -8.86 -16.69
C ASN A 34 2.10 -9.28 -15.46
N ILE A 35 1.29 -8.35 -14.93
CA ILE A 35 0.50 -8.59 -13.71
C ILE A 35 -0.97 -8.78 -14.08
N LEU A 36 -1.59 -9.79 -13.48
CA LEU A 36 -3.04 -9.96 -13.51
C LEU A 36 -3.67 -9.28 -12.28
N PHE A 37 -4.40 -8.19 -12.49
CA PHE A 37 -5.15 -7.53 -11.43
C PHE A 37 -6.54 -8.13 -11.27
N VAL A 38 -6.89 -8.52 -10.04
CA VAL A 38 -8.22 -9.06 -9.69
C VAL A 38 -8.85 -8.21 -8.61
N GLY A 39 -10.09 -7.76 -8.80
CA GLY A 39 -10.69 -6.80 -7.90
C GLY A 39 -12.11 -6.38 -8.26
N GLU A 40 -12.62 -5.35 -7.57
CA GLU A 40 -13.88 -4.73 -7.97
C GLU A 40 -13.66 -3.83 -9.18
N ARG A 41 -14.71 -3.69 -10.01
CA ARG A 41 -14.68 -2.88 -11.23
C ARG A 41 -14.16 -1.46 -11.01
N SER A 42 -14.57 -0.85 -9.92
CA SER A 42 -14.17 0.52 -9.57
C SER A 42 -12.68 0.65 -9.23
N SER A 43 -12.13 -0.28 -8.45
CA SER A 43 -10.71 -0.36 -8.11
C SER A 43 -9.85 -0.61 -9.36
N LEU A 44 -10.30 -1.53 -10.22
CA LEU A 44 -9.61 -1.90 -11.45
C LEU A 44 -9.65 -0.80 -12.51
N ASN A 45 -10.80 -0.13 -12.72
CA ASN A 45 -10.90 0.98 -13.67
C ASN A 45 -9.88 2.09 -13.37
N VAL A 46 -9.62 2.32 -12.09
CA VAL A 46 -8.66 3.32 -11.66
C VAL A 46 -7.24 2.86 -11.99
N LEU A 47 -6.87 1.64 -11.63
CA LEU A 47 -5.56 1.05 -11.97
C LEU A 47 -5.34 1.03 -13.48
N GLU A 48 -6.32 0.58 -14.25
CA GLU A 48 -6.30 0.52 -15.71
C GLU A 48 -6.05 1.90 -16.32
N ARG A 49 -6.72 2.95 -15.83
CA ARG A 49 -6.53 4.33 -16.29
C ARG A 49 -5.11 4.85 -16.05
N TYR A 50 -4.45 4.42 -14.98
CA TYR A 50 -3.09 4.85 -14.67
C TYR A 50 -2.04 4.01 -15.39
N LEU A 51 -2.27 2.70 -15.52
CA LEU A 51 -1.36 1.72 -16.09
C LEU A 51 -1.58 1.47 -17.58
N THR A 52 -2.45 2.24 -18.25
CA THR A 52 -2.69 2.16 -19.71
C THR A 52 -1.42 2.35 -20.55
N THR A 53 -0.41 3.01 -19.96
CA THR A 53 0.91 3.27 -20.57
C THR A 53 2.00 2.35 -20.02
N SER A 54 1.63 1.23 -19.39
CA SER A 54 2.60 0.25 -18.89
C SER A 54 3.36 -0.43 -20.03
N VAL A 55 4.60 -0.82 -19.74
CA VAL A 55 5.49 -1.51 -20.70
C VAL A 55 5.01 -2.94 -20.96
N TYR A 56 4.27 -3.51 -20.01
CA TYR A 56 3.79 -4.89 -20.01
C TYR A 56 2.26 -4.96 -20.12
N PRO A 57 1.70 -6.01 -20.75
CA PRO A 57 0.27 -6.14 -21.03
C PRO A 57 -0.53 -6.56 -19.79
N ASN A 58 -0.63 -5.66 -18.80
CA ASN A 58 -1.41 -5.89 -17.59
C ASN A 58 -2.87 -6.23 -17.92
N SER A 59 -3.41 -7.23 -17.23
CA SER A 59 -4.79 -7.68 -17.41
C SER A 59 -5.63 -7.35 -16.18
N TYR A 60 -6.91 -7.05 -16.37
CA TYR A 60 -7.82 -6.63 -15.29
C TYR A 60 -9.06 -7.51 -15.33
N ILE A 61 -9.30 -8.25 -14.26
CA ILE A 61 -10.39 -9.22 -14.16
C ILE A 61 -11.24 -8.90 -12.95
N TRP A 62 -12.54 -8.79 -13.18
CA TRP A 62 -13.47 -8.59 -12.08
C TRP A 62 -13.60 -9.89 -11.29
N GLU A 63 -13.71 -9.77 -9.97
CA GLU A 63 -13.93 -10.91 -9.07
C GLU A 63 -15.01 -11.87 -9.57
N SER A 64 -16.13 -11.35 -10.08
CA SER A 64 -17.25 -12.16 -10.58
C SER A 64 -16.97 -12.92 -11.88
N GLN A 65 -15.90 -12.58 -12.60
CA GLN A 65 -15.52 -13.19 -13.87
C GLN A 65 -14.29 -14.09 -13.75
N LEU A 66 -13.74 -14.21 -12.53
CA LEU A 66 -12.49 -14.92 -12.30
C LEU A 66 -12.62 -16.42 -12.61
N GLU A 67 -13.71 -17.06 -12.19
CA GLU A 67 -13.98 -18.47 -12.48
C GLU A 67 -14.03 -18.74 -13.98
N ASP A 68 -14.89 -18.00 -14.70
CA ASP A 68 -15.04 -18.11 -16.16
C ASP A 68 -13.72 -17.86 -16.90
N PHE A 69 -12.93 -16.90 -16.42
CA PHE A 69 -11.62 -16.62 -16.99
C PHE A 69 -10.66 -17.78 -16.78
N LEU A 70 -10.59 -18.36 -15.59
CA LEU A 70 -9.66 -19.46 -15.29
C LEU A 70 -10.05 -20.76 -15.98
N GLU A 71 -11.32 -20.93 -16.33
CA GLU A 71 -11.77 -22.06 -17.16
C GLU A 71 -11.41 -21.88 -18.64
N SER A 72 -11.38 -20.64 -19.13
CA SER A 72 -11.12 -20.32 -20.53
C SER A 72 -9.66 -19.99 -20.84
N CYS A 73 -8.85 -19.69 -19.82
CA CYS A 73 -7.47 -19.22 -19.98
C CYS A 73 -6.46 -20.22 -19.42
N ASN A 74 -5.49 -20.61 -20.24
CA ASN A 74 -4.26 -21.21 -19.74
C ASN A 74 -3.42 -20.10 -19.10
N LEU A 75 -3.42 -19.98 -17.76
CA LEU A 75 -2.60 -18.98 -17.05
C LEU A 75 -1.08 -19.10 -17.30
N SER A 76 -0.65 -20.10 -18.09
CA SER A 76 0.64 -20.20 -18.77
C SER A 76 1.02 -18.99 -19.65
N PHE A 77 0.13 -18.02 -19.84
CA PHE A 77 0.34 -16.77 -20.61
C PHE A 77 1.40 -15.80 -20.04
N GLY A 78 2.29 -16.25 -19.16
CA GLY A 78 3.46 -15.47 -18.73
C GLY A 78 3.12 -14.33 -17.77
N TYR A 79 2.08 -14.48 -16.95
CA TYR A 79 1.87 -13.59 -15.82
C TYR A 79 2.89 -13.89 -14.71
N GLU A 80 3.53 -12.84 -14.19
CA GLU A 80 4.52 -12.97 -13.12
C GLU A 80 3.85 -13.01 -11.74
N ALA A 81 2.69 -12.37 -11.58
CA ALA A 81 1.92 -12.35 -10.34
C ALA A 81 0.43 -12.05 -10.58
N VAL A 82 -0.40 -12.45 -9.62
CA VAL A 82 -1.79 -12.02 -9.47
C VAL A 82 -1.86 -10.98 -8.37
N ALA A 83 -2.30 -9.77 -8.67
CA ALA A 83 -2.44 -8.67 -7.72
C ALA A 83 -3.91 -8.45 -7.36
N ILE A 84 -4.25 -8.66 -6.09
CA ILE A 84 -5.57 -8.44 -5.52
C ILE A 84 -5.73 -6.96 -5.22
N ALA A 85 -6.74 -6.34 -5.82
CA ALA A 85 -7.06 -4.92 -5.67
C ALA A 85 -8.51 -4.76 -5.21
N SER A 86 -8.75 -4.92 -3.91
CA SER A 86 -10.07 -4.65 -3.30
C SER A 86 -9.98 -3.58 -2.23
N VAL A 87 -10.88 -2.60 -2.32
CA VAL A 87 -11.01 -1.54 -1.31
C VAL A 87 -11.96 -1.97 -0.19
N LYS A 88 -12.85 -2.93 -0.44
CA LYS A 88 -13.80 -3.40 0.59
C LYS A 88 -13.14 -4.36 1.58
N ASP A 89 -12.52 -5.42 1.05
CA ASP A 89 -11.91 -6.47 1.85
C ASP A 89 -10.87 -7.24 1.03
N GLU A 90 -9.64 -6.72 1.02
CA GLU A 90 -8.51 -7.30 0.29
C GLU A 90 -8.17 -8.72 0.76
N HIS A 91 -8.35 -9.02 2.05
CA HIS A 91 -8.01 -10.31 2.64
C HIS A 91 -9.01 -11.39 2.24
N ALA A 92 -10.31 -11.11 2.36
CA ALA A 92 -11.35 -12.05 1.94
C ALA A 92 -11.30 -12.33 0.43
N LEU A 93 -10.93 -11.34 -0.39
CA LEU A 93 -10.71 -11.57 -1.81
C LEU A 93 -9.44 -12.39 -2.06
N PHE A 94 -8.35 -12.09 -1.35
CA PHE A 94 -7.10 -12.85 -1.44
C PHE A 94 -7.29 -14.33 -1.11
N ASP A 95 -7.99 -14.67 -0.03
CA ASP A 95 -8.22 -16.05 0.38
C ASP A 95 -8.99 -16.80 -0.71
N ARG A 96 -10.08 -16.21 -1.22
CA ARG A 96 -10.90 -16.80 -2.29
C ARG A 96 -10.11 -17.01 -3.58
N VAL A 97 -9.35 -16.01 -4.03
CA VAL A 97 -8.52 -16.15 -5.24
C VAL A 97 -7.42 -17.18 -5.05
N SER A 98 -6.80 -17.22 -3.88
CA SER A 98 -5.75 -18.18 -3.55
C SER A 98 -6.28 -19.61 -3.54
N ASP A 99 -7.40 -19.86 -2.86
CA ASP A 99 -8.06 -21.18 -2.81
C ASP A 99 -8.42 -21.67 -4.21
N LEU A 100 -8.90 -20.76 -5.05
CA LEU A 100 -9.32 -21.08 -6.40
C LEU A 100 -8.13 -21.40 -7.31
N LEU A 101 -7.04 -20.65 -7.23
CA LEU A 101 -5.80 -20.96 -7.95
C LEU A 101 -5.16 -22.28 -7.49
N ILE A 102 -5.22 -22.57 -6.19
CA ILE A 102 -4.78 -23.86 -5.62
C ILE A 102 -5.63 -25.00 -6.19
N SER A 103 -6.95 -24.83 -6.24
CA SER A 103 -7.87 -25.86 -6.77
C SER A 103 -7.64 -26.20 -8.24
N LYS A 104 -7.06 -25.26 -9.00
CA LYS A 104 -6.75 -25.41 -10.43
C LYS A 104 -5.27 -25.75 -10.67
N GLU A 105 -4.49 -26.04 -9.62
CA GLU A 105 -3.06 -26.37 -9.67
C GLU A 105 -2.17 -25.28 -10.30
N ILE A 106 -2.55 -24.01 -10.14
CA ILE A 106 -1.85 -22.88 -10.78
C ILE A 106 -0.82 -22.30 -9.82
N GLN A 107 0.46 -22.37 -10.21
CA GLN A 107 1.60 -21.89 -9.41
C GLN A 107 2.02 -20.47 -9.80
N ILE A 108 1.20 -19.47 -9.46
CA ILE A 108 1.53 -18.05 -9.65
C ILE A 108 1.40 -17.34 -8.29
N PRO A 109 2.33 -16.45 -7.92
CA PRO A 109 2.23 -15.73 -6.65
C PRO A 109 1.01 -14.81 -6.66
N VAL A 110 0.12 -15.04 -5.69
CA VAL A 110 -0.96 -14.10 -5.36
C VAL A 110 -0.43 -13.10 -4.35
N LEU A 111 -0.63 -11.82 -4.64
CA LEU A 111 -0.18 -10.67 -3.87
C LEU A 111 -1.35 -9.73 -3.61
N LYS A 112 -1.34 -9.09 -2.46
CA LYS A 112 -2.26 -8.02 -2.06
C LYS A 112 -1.68 -6.67 -2.49
N LEU A 113 -2.43 -5.88 -3.25
CA LEU A 113 -1.95 -4.59 -3.75
C LEU A 113 -1.52 -3.66 -2.62
N PHE A 114 -2.30 -3.61 -1.54
CA PHE A 114 -2.05 -2.72 -0.41
C PHE A 114 -1.16 -3.35 0.65
N SER A 115 -1.37 -4.64 0.94
CA SER A 115 -0.63 -5.31 2.01
C SER A 115 0.73 -5.86 1.58
N ASP A 116 0.93 -6.17 0.29
CA ASP A 116 2.21 -6.66 -0.24
C ASP A 116 2.88 -5.60 -1.12
N ILE A 117 2.28 -5.26 -2.26
CA ILE A 117 2.93 -4.46 -3.31
C ILE A 117 3.22 -3.03 -2.82
N PHE A 118 2.25 -2.38 -2.20
CA PHE A 118 2.41 -1.04 -1.64
C PHE A 118 3.48 -1.04 -0.54
N VAL A 119 3.48 -2.04 0.35
CA VAL A 119 4.47 -2.14 1.43
C VAL A 119 5.88 -2.36 0.89
N ASN A 120 6.05 -3.24 -0.11
CA ASN A 120 7.32 -3.45 -0.78
C ASN A 120 7.83 -2.16 -1.43
N SER A 121 6.94 -1.43 -2.12
CA SER A 121 7.27 -0.16 -2.75
C SER A 121 7.78 0.88 -1.74
N MET A 122 7.15 0.94 -0.57
CA MET A 122 7.50 1.88 0.51
C MET A 122 8.76 1.48 1.27
N THR A 123 9.07 0.19 1.35
CA THR A 123 10.27 -0.35 2.02
C THR A 123 11.48 -0.51 1.09
N GLY A 124 11.32 -0.25 -0.21
CA GLY A 124 12.39 -0.41 -1.19
C GLY A 124 12.71 -1.88 -1.53
N ARG A 125 11.80 -2.80 -1.21
CA ARG A 125 11.90 -4.22 -1.57
C ARG A 125 11.43 -4.43 -3.01
N GLU A 126 11.70 -5.63 -3.52
CA GLU A 126 11.13 -6.08 -4.79
C GLU A 126 9.60 -6.11 -4.73
N LEU A 127 8.94 -5.58 -5.76
CA LEU A 127 7.51 -5.30 -5.74
C LEU A 127 6.66 -6.57 -5.72
N LEU A 128 7.05 -7.58 -6.50
CA LEU A 128 6.29 -8.82 -6.70
C LEU A 128 6.64 -9.91 -5.68
N THR A 129 7.13 -9.53 -4.50
CA THR A 129 7.43 -10.47 -3.42
C THR A 129 6.30 -10.46 -2.40
N ARG A 130 5.94 -11.63 -1.84
CA ARG A 130 5.06 -11.64 -0.67
C ARG A 130 5.72 -10.92 0.51
N SER A 131 4.89 -10.16 1.22
CA SER A 131 5.28 -9.40 2.39
C SER A 131 5.13 -10.20 3.69
N ASP A 132 4.92 -11.51 3.60
CA ASP A 132 4.83 -12.45 4.73
C ASP A 132 6.20 -12.69 5.41
N CYS A 133 6.78 -11.65 6.01
CA CYS A 133 7.94 -11.77 6.89
C CYS A 133 7.52 -11.89 8.37
N GLU A 134 8.26 -12.66 9.15
CA GLU A 134 8.12 -12.62 10.61
C GLU A 134 8.52 -11.23 11.12
N PHE A 135 7.71 -10.65 12.00
CA PHE A 135 7.98 -9.32 12.55
C PHE A 135 9.26 -9.37 13.39
N THR A 136 10.27 -8.61 12.97
CA THR A 136 11.50 -8.43 13.75
C THR A 136 11.47 -7.05 14.41
N PRO A 137 11.21 -6.95 15.73
CA PRO A 137 11.15 -5.67 16.40
C PRO A 137 12.52 -4.97 16.41
N PRO A 138 12.58 -3.65 16.20
CA PRO A 138 13.82 -2.89 16.30
C PRO A 138 14.28 -2.84 17.75
N LYS A 139 15.60 -2.75 17.96
CA LYS A 139 16.18 -2.52 19.29
C LYS A 139 15.79 -1.15 19.85
N LEU A 140 15.61 -0.18 18.97
CA LEU A 140 15.16 1.17 19.29
C LEU A 140 14.27 1.70 18.17
N ALA A 141 13.10 2.24 18.52
CA ALA A 141 12.22 2.94 17.61
C ALA A 141 12.00 4.37 18.09
N TYR A 142 12.11 5.36 17.21
CA TYR A 142 11.83 6.76 17.54
C TYR A 142 11.06 7.49 16.43
N ALA A 143 10.34 8.54 16.84
CA ALA A 143 9.62 9.42 15.93
C ALA A 143 10.08 10.88 16.11
N ILE A 144 10.40 11.55 15.00
CA ILE A 144 10.63 12.99 14.97
C ILE A 144 9.28 13.66 14.74
N VAL A 145 8.80 14.40 15.74
CA VAL A 145 7.54 15.16 15.65
C VAL A 145 7.88 16.62 15.40
N SER A 146 7.37 17.19 14.31
CA SER A 146 7.63 18.59 13.96
C SER A 146 6.44 19.29 13.37
N THR A 147 6.44 20.62 13.39
CA THR A 147 5.56 21.43 12.54
C THR A 147 6.11 21.51 11.10
N PRO A 148 5.30 21.93 10.11
CA PRO A 148 5.79 22.20 8.76
C PRO A 148 6.91 23.24 8.74
N ARG A 149 7.81 23.13 7.75
CA ARG A 149 8.89 24.11 7.48
C ARG A 149 9.99 24.27 8.55
N CYS A 150 10.20 23.27 9.41
CA CYS A 150 11.24 23.29 10.46
C CYS A 150 12.57 22.63 10.06
N GLY A 151 12.86 22.48 8.76
CA GLY A 151 14.11 21.87 8.31
C GLY A 151 14.25 20.37 8.65
N THR A 152 13.16 19.69 9.02
CA THR A 152 13.23 18.27 9.41
C THR A 152 13.65 17.34 8.29
N THR A 153 13.46 17.72 7.03
CA THR A 153 14.03 16.99 5.89
C THR A 153 15.56 16.97 5.92
N LEU A 154 16.19 18.11 6.23
CA LEU A 154 17.65 18.19 6.37
C LEU A 154 18.14 17.39 7.59
N LEU A 155 17.43 17.48 8.71
CA LEU A 155 17.73 16.65 9.88
C LEU A 155 17.66 15.15 9.53
N CYS A 156 16.60 14.71 8.86
CA CYS A 156 16.42 13.32 8.48
C CYS A 156 17.53 12.84 7.53
N SER A 157 17.93 13.65 6.54
CA SER A 157 19.02 13.29 5.62
C SER A 157 20.36 13.17 6.34
N LEU A 158 20.62 14.01 7.36
CA LEU A 158 21.82 13.92 8.19
C LEU A 158 21.80 12.69 9.10
N LEU A 159 20.63 12.29 9.62
CA LEU A 159 20.50 11.07 10.41
C LEU A 159 20.68 9.82 9.54
N GLU A 160 20.07 9.79 8.36
CA GLU A 160 20.24 8.73 7.36
C GLU A 160 21.70 8.57 6.94
N SER A 161 22.42 9.69 6.72
CA SER A 161 23.85 9.63 6.34
C SER A 161 24.77 9.07 7.42
N THR A 162 24.34 9.01 8.68
CA THR A 162 25.12 8.34 9.74
C THR A 162 25.14 6.83 9.61
N GLY A 163 24.12 6.23 8.98
CA GLY A 163 23.93 4.77 8.98
C GLY A 163 23.67 4.17 10.38
N VAL A 164 23.43 5.00 11.40
CA VAL A 164 23.25 4.58 12.81
C VAL A 164 21.84 4.88 13.33
N ALA A 165 21.25 5.99 12.88
CA ALA A 165 19.98 6.48 13.41
C ALA A 165 18.75 5.99 12.64
N GLY A 166 18.80 4.82 11.99
CA GLY A 166 17.73 4.38 11.11
C GLY A 166 17.56 5.29 9.87
N TYR A 167 16.39 5.17 9.24
CA TYR A 167 16.04 5.90 8.02
C TYR A 167 14.77 6.74 8.24
N PRO A 168 14.83 7.84 9.01
CA PRO A 168 13.66 8.63 9.37
C PRO A 168 13.03 9.28 8.13
N LYS A 169 11.95 8.69 7.63
CA LYS A 169 11.12 9.23 6.55
C LYS A 169 9.69 9.38 7.03
N GLU A 170 8.87 10.05 6.23
CA GLU A 170 7.46 10.25 6.55
C GLU A 170 6.66 9.01 6.13
N HIS A 171 6.82 7.94 6.90
CA HIS A 171 6.16 6.66 6.63
C HIS A 171 4.65 6.71 6.88
N LEU A 172 4.18 7.68 7.68
CA LEU A 172 2.80 7.77 8.13
C LEU A 172 2.02 8.91 7.43
N GLN A 173 2.38 9.25 6.19
CA GLN A 173 1.72 10.32 5.42
C GLN A 173 0.29 9.97 5.00
N ARG A 174 -0.44 10.97 4.52
CA ARG A 174 -1.81 10.87 4.00
C ARG A 174 -2.07 9.64 3.11
N PRO A 175 -1.20 9.21 2.19
CA PRO A 175 -1.35 7.94 1.47
C PRO A 175 -1.59 6.70 2.33
N SER A 176 -0.73 6.47 3.32
CA SER A 176 -0.85 5.31 4.22
C SER A 176 -2.07 5.47 5.14
N GLN A 177 -2.46 6.71 5.47
CA GLN A 177 -3.65 7.01 6.27
C GLN A 177 -4.94 6.74 5.50
N LEU A 178 -5.03 7.20 4.25
CA LEU A 178 -6.18 6.96 3.38
C LEU A 178 -6.35 5.46 3.11
N LEU A 179 -5.25 4.74 2.88
CA LEU A 179 -5.28 3.27 2.73
C LEU A 179 -5.78 2.56 4.00
N THR A 180 -5.38 3.05 5.17
CA THR A 180 -5.85 2.53 6.46
C THR A 180 -7.33 2.79 6.67
N LEU A 181 -7.82 3.98 6.32
CA LEU A 181 -9.19 4.39 6.53
C LEU A 181 -10.17 3.81 5.49
N GLN A 182 -9.75 3.68 4.23
CA GLN A 182 -10.64 3.35 3.11
C GLN A 182 -10.52 1.91 2.64
N CYS A 183 -9.33 1.28 2.76
CA CYS A 183 -9.06 -0.05 2.21
C CYS A 183 -8.90 -1.15 3.26
N ARG A 184 -9.21 -0.86 4.55
CA ARG A 184 -8.95 -1.75 5.69
C ARG A 184 -7.53 -2.32 5.69
N LEU A 185 -6.55 -1.50 5.31
CA LEU A 185 -5.13 -1.90 5.38
C LEU A 185 -4.82 -2.36 6.80
N ASP A 186 -4.16 -3.51 6.93
CA ASP A 186 -3.63 -3.97 8.21
C ASP A 186 -2.48 -3.04 8.63
N TRP A 187 -2.85 -2.00 9.37
CA TRP A 187 -1.92 -0.99 9.83
C TRP A 187 -0.86 -1.56 10.77
N VAL A 188 -1.23 -2.56 11.58
CA VAL A 188 -0.28 -3.22 12.47
C VAL A 188 0.77 -3.92 11.65
N ARG A 189 0.35 -4.68 10.63
CA ARG A 189 1.25 -5.34 9.70
C ARG A 189 2.13 -4.35 8.93
N TYR A 190 1.55 -3.25 8.45
CA TYR A 190 2.28 -2.19 7.76
C TYR A 190 3.42 -1.63 8.63
N ILE A 191 3.12 -1.27 9.87
CA ILE A 191 4.13 -0.75 10.81
C ILE A 191 5.17 -1.81 11.15
N GLN A 192 4.75 -3.05 11.40
CA GLN A 192 5.65 -4.16 11.67
C GLN A 192 6.64 -4.37 10.51
N MET A 193 6.17 -4.26 9.28
CA MET A 193 7.00 -4.41 8.10
C MET A 193 7.96 -3.23 7.89
N LEU A 194 7.48 -2.00 8.09
CA LEU A 194 8.35 -0.83 8.11
C LEU A 194 9.46 -0.99 9.16
N MET A 195 9.10 -1.45 10.35
CA MET A 195 10.05 -1.69 11.43
C MET A 195 11.02 -2.85 11.13
N THR A 196 10.56 -3.90 10.46
CA THR A 196 11.39 -5.05 10.11
C THR A 196 12.41 -4.69 9.04
N HIS A 197 12.01 -3.92 8.02
CA HIS A 197 12.85 -3.67 6.84
C HIS A 197 13.58 -2.35 6.85
N ASN A 198 13.19 -1.40 7.69
CA ASN A 198 13.72 -0.04 7.66
C ASN A 198 14.54 0.29 8.90
N THR A 199 15.40 -0.65 9.28
CA THR A 199 16.35 -0.50 10.39
C THR A 199 17.78 -0.44 9.89
N THR A 200 18.61 0.35 10.57
CA THR A 200 20.07 0.30 10.37
C THR A 200 20.65 -0.97 11.01
N PRO A 201 21.89 -1.40 10.68
CA PRO A 201 22.48 -2.63 11.19
C PRO A 201 22.54 -2.75 12.72
N ASN A 202 22.53 -1.62 13.43
CA ASN A 202 22.44 -1.56 14.90
C ASN A 202 21.01 -1.73 15.44
N GLY A 203 20.00 -1.95 14.59
CA GLY A 203 18.61 -2.20 14.96
C GLY A 203 17.79 -0.96 15.29
N VAL A 204 18.15 0.21 14.76
CA VAL A 204 17.42 1.47 15.00
C VAL A 204 16.42 1.73 13.88
N PHE A 205 15.15 1.96 14.24
CA PHE A 205 14.08 2.42 13.37
C PHE A 205 13.74 3.88 13.68
N GLY A 206 13.66 4.70 12.62
CA GLY A 206 13.29 6.12 12.73
C GLY A 206 12.11 6.44 11.82
N THR A 207 11.20 7.31 12.28
CA THR A 207 10.13 7.87 11.44
C THR A 207 9.96 9.37 11.69
N LYS A 208 9.29 10.07 10.78
CA LYS A 208 8.95 11.50 10.91
C LYS A 208 7.44 11.69 10.82
N ILE A 209 6.89 12.51 11.73
CA ILE A 209 5.48 12.90 11.76
C ILE A 209 5.40 14.43 11.75
N ILE A 210 4.69 14.99 10.78
CA ILE A 210 4.45 16.43 10.71
C ILE A 210 3.07 16.74 11.31
N SER A 211 3.00 17.66 12.27
CA SER A 211 1.84 17.90 13.14
C SER A 211 0.53 18.19 12.42
N HIS A 212 0.55 18.84 11.25
CA HIS A 212 -0.67 19.05 10.46
C HIS A 212 -1.32 17.75 9.96
N PHE A 213 -0.57 16.64 9.86
CA PHE A 213 -1.13 15.32 9.59
C PHE A 213 -1.78 14.69 10.82
N LEU A 214 -1.37 15.06 12.05
CA LEU A 214 -1.98 14.54 13.29
C LEU A 214 -3.40 15.11 13.51
N GLN A 215 -3.68 16.32 13.03
CA GLN A 215 -5.02 16.92 13.12
C GLN A 215 -6.06 16.19 12.27
N GLU A 216 -5.64 15.46 11.23
CA GLU A 216 -6.54 14.63 10.42
C GLU A 216 -6.97 13.36 11.17
N HIS A 217 -6.10 12.78 12.01
CA HIS A 217 -6.40 11.58 12.83
C HIS A 217 -7.42 11.83 13.94
N GLN A 218 -7.40 13.00 14.57
CA GLN A 218 -8.37 13.32 15.62
C GLN A 218 -9.80 13.45 15.08
N LYS A 219 -9.99 13.74 13.79
CA LYS A 219 -11.32 13.92 13.19
C LYS A 219 -11.98 12.61 12.77
N SER A 220 -11.24 11.49 12.68
CA SER A 220 -11.81 10.18 12.33
C SER A 220 -12.41 9.42 13.52
N GLU A 221 -11.91 9.64 14.75
CA GLU A 221 -12.42 8.95 15.94
C GLU A 221 -13.75 9.53 16.47
N TYR A 222 -14.11 10.77 16.13
CA TYR A 222 -15.35 11.40 16.61
C TYR A 222 -16.62 11.05 15.82
N LYS A 223 -16.56 10.15 14.83
CA LYS A 223 -17.74 9.74 14.04
C LYS A 223 -18.28 8.34 14.37
N THR A 224 -17.66 7.62 15.30
CA THR A 224 -18.12 6.27 15.72
C THR A 224 -18.57 6.25 17.17
N GLY A 225 -19.26 7.31 17.61
CA GLY A 225 -19.68 7.47 19.00
C GLY A 225 -20.75 8.52 19.21
N SER A 226 -21.87 8.43 18.51
CA SER A 226 -23.13 9.07 18.92
C SER A 226 -24.30 8.17 18.51
N LEU A 227 -24.98 7.63 19.51
CA LEU A 227 -26.27 6.94 19.42
C LEU A 227 -27.33 7.79 18.71
#